data_AF-A0A920AFP7-F1
#
_entry.id   AF-A0A920AFP7-F1
#
_cell.length_a   1.000
_cell.length_b   1.000
_cell.length_c   1.000
_cell.angle_alpha   90.00
_cell.angle_beta   90.00
_cell.angle_gamma   90.00
#
_symmetry.space_group_name_H-M   'P 1'
#
loop_
_entity.id
_entity.type
_entity.pdbx_description
1 polymer ?
#
loop_
_entity_poly.entity_id
_entity_poly.type
_entity_poly.pdbx_seq_one_letter_code
_entity_poly.pdbx_strand_id
1 'polypeptide(L)'
;MKEMINVVAISYLNTLPFVFGIQNNKDLMSQINLRLEYPSKCADLIKSDEVDLGLIPIIEIIDMPYFEIIGEYCIGAESKVKTVMLYSNCPLNEISSVTLDYQSRTSVILVKILAKNFWEIDVEFINADEDYIDCISNNNAGLVIGDRTFNLKDSFYINMTLQKSGLSIQIFHLFLPVGLLISH
;
A
#
# COMPACT_ATOMS: atom_id res chain seq x y z
N MET A 1 -28.83 -14.12 -17.21
CA MET A 1 -27.64 -13.28 -17.48
C MET A 1 -26.55 -13.84 -16.59
N LYS A 2 -25.34 -14.12 -17.10
CA LYS A 2 -24.25 -14.60 -16.24
C LYS A 2 -23.84 -13.41 -15.35
N GLU A 3 -23.95 -13.56 -14.03
CA GLU A 3 -23.56 -12.51 -13.09
C GLU A 3 -22.04 -12.33 -13.19
N MET A 4 -21.60 -11.08 -13.42
CA MET A 4 -20.19 -10.76 -13.57
C MET A 4 -19.55 -10.64 -12.19
N ILE A 5 -18.36 -11.21 -12.02
CA ILE A 5 -17.60 -11.15 -10.77
C ILE A 5 -16.91 -9.78 -10.70
N ASN A 6 -17.17 -9.01 -9.65
CA ASN A 6 -16.50 -7.74 -9.40
C ASN A 6 -15.11 -8.00 -8.81
N VAL A 7 -14.08 -7.54 -9.51
CA VAL A 7 -12.67 -7.76 -9.14
C VAL A 7 -11.99 -6.41 -8.96
N VAL A 8 -11.24 -6.25 -7.88
CA VAL A 8 -10.36 -5.09 -7.69
C VAL A 8 -8.89 -5.51 -7.72
N ALA A 9 -8.07 -4.77 -8.48
CA ALA A 9 -6.63 -4.92 -8.46
C ALA A 9 -5.95 -3.60 -8.13
N ILE A 10 -4.71 -3.68 -7.66
CA ILE A 10 -3.95 -2.49 -7.27
C ILE A 10 -3.48 -1.75 -8.51
N SER A 11 -3.55 -0.43 -8.49
CA SER A 11 -3.13 0.48 -9.58
C SER A 11 -1.70 0.99 -9.38
N TYR A 12 -0.73 0.09 -9.28
CA TYR A 12 0.69 0.44 -9.17
C TYR A 12 1.54 -0.29 -10.22
N LEU A 13 2.72 0.25 -10.53
CA LEU A 13 3.61 -0.34 -11.53
C LEU A 13 4.02 -1.78 -11.18
N ASN A 14 4.07 -2.14 -9.90
CA ASN A 14 4.40 -3.50 -9.45
C ASN A 14 3.30 -4.54 -9.71
N THR A 15 2.07 -4.11 -9.99
CA THR A 15 0.94 -5.00 -10.31
C THR A 15 0.62 -5.02 -11.80
N LEU A 16 1.24 -4.15 -12.60
CA LEU A 16 0.99 -4.06 -14.04
C LEU A 16 1.11 -5.39 -14.78
N PRO A 17 2.13 -6.25 -14.56
CA PRO A 17 2.19 -7.54 -15.27
C PRO A 17 0.97 -8.43 -14.99
N PHE A 18 0.48 -8.42 -13.75
CA PHE A 18 -0.69 -9.18 -13.33
C PHE A 18 -1.97 -8.63 -13.96
N VAL A 19 -2.19 -7.31 -13.86
CA VAL A 19 -3.33 -6.61 -14.46
C VAL A 19 -3.35 -6.78 -15.98
N PHE A 20 -2.19 -6.67 -16.63
CA PHE A 20 -2.04 -6.87 -18.08
C PHE A 20 -2.47 -8.29 -18.49
N GLY A 21 -2.06 -9.32 -17.74
CA GLY A 21 -2.47 -10.69 -17.99
C GLY A 21 -3.99 -10.88 -17.94
N ILE A 22 -4.65 -10.27 -16.96
CA ILE A 22 -6.12 -10.29 -16.84
C ILE A 22 -6.77 -9.58 -18.03
N GLN A 23 -6.34 -8.35 -18.33
CA GLN A 23 -6.94 -7.52 -19.38
C GLN A 23 -6.79 -8.11 -20.80
N ASN A 24 -5.70 -8.83 -21.07
CA ASN A 24 -5.47 -9.45 -22.37
C ASN A 24 -6.19 -10.79 -22.55
N ASN A 25 -6.79 -11.34 -21.50
CA ASN A 25 -7.60 -12.55 -21.57
C ASN A 25 -9.08 -12.20 -21.82
N LYS A 26 -9.51 -12.26 -23.09
CA LYS A 26 -10.88 -11.90 -23.50
C LYS A 26 -11.96 -12.75 -22.82
N ASP A 27 -11.70 -14.05 -22.66
CA ASP A 27 -12.66 -14.97 -22.05
C ASP A 27 -12.85 -14.65 -20.56
N LEU A 28 -11.76 -14.31 -19.86
CA LEU A 28 -11.82 -13.86 -18.47
C LEU A 28 -12.52 -12.50 -18.35
N MET A 29 -12.14 -11.53 -19.18
CA MET A 29 -12.73 -10.18 -19.17
C MET A 29 -14.23 -10.18 -19.49
N SER A 30 -14.74 -11.20 -20.21
CA SER A 30 -16.17 -11.36 -20.44
C SER A 30 -16.97 -11.81 -19.19
N GLN A 31 -16.27 -12.18 -18.11
CA GLN A 31 -16.85 -12.73 -16.88
C GLN A 31 -16.62 -11.85 -15.66
N ILE A 32 -15.76 -10.84 -15.75
CA ILE A 32 -15.36 -10.01 -14.62
C ILE A 32 -15.55 -8.52 -14.89
N ASN A 33 -15.86 -7.76 -13.85
CA ASN A 33 -15.78 -6.31 -13.82
C ASN A 33 -14.53 -5.89 -13.06
N LEU A 34 -13.45 -5.58 -13.78
CA LEU A 34 -12.16 -5.21 -13.19
C LEU A 34 -12.10 -3.71 -12.87
N ARG A 35 -11.85 -3.38 -11.61
CA ARG A 35 -11.54 -2.03 -11.12
C ARG A 35 -10.08 -1.95 -10.67
N LEU A 36 -9.46 -0.79 -10.83
CA LEU A 36 -8.10 -0.52 -10.38
C LEU A 36 -8.12 0.55 -9.31
N GLU A 37 -7.55 0.25 -8.14
CA GLU A 37 -7.58 1.12 -6.96
C GLU A 37 -6.24 1.12 -6.22
N TYR A 38 -6.05 2.04 -5.27
CA TYR A 38 -4.90 1.97 -4.37
C TYR A 38 -5.14 0.94 -3.24
N PRO A 39 -4.08 0.45 -2.56
CA PRO A 39 -4.19 -0.73 -1.71
C PRO A 39 -5.19 -0.64 -0.56
N SER A 40 -5.24 0.48 0.16
CA SER A 40 -6.22 0.67 1.23
C SER A 40 -7.67 0.67 0.70
N LYS A 41 -7.91 1.28 -0.47
CA LYS A 41 -9.23 1.25 -1.11
C LYS A 41 -9.62 -0.14 -1.61
N CYS A 42 -8.69 -0.92 -2.17
CA CYS A 42 -8.95 -2.33 -2.50
C CYS A 42 -9.44 -3.11 -1.28
N ALA A 43 -8.78 -2.92 -0.14
CA ALA A 43 -9.16 -3.58 1.10
C ALA A 43 -10.50 -3.08 1.65
N ASP A 44 -10.80 -1.78 1.52
CA ASP A 44 -12.09 -1.23 1.92
C ASP A 44 -13.24 -1.83 1.09
N LEU A 45 -13.05 -1.94 -0.23
CA LEU A 45 -14.05 -2.51 -1.14
C LEU A 45 -14.32 -4.00 -0.86
N ILE A 46 -13.29 -4.79 -0.51
CA ILE A 46 -13.49 -6.18 -0.10
C ILE A 46 -14.22 -6.23 1.25
N LYS A 47 -13.84 -5.37 2.21
CA LYS A 47 -14.48 -5.35 3.54
C LYS A 47 -15.93 -4.88 3.52
N SER A 48 -16.31 -4.07 2.52
CA SER A 48 -17.67 -3.56 2.34
C SER A 48 -18.55 -4.43 1.42
N ASP A 49 -18.07 -5.60 1.01
CA ASP A 49 -18.74 -6.49 0.04
C ASP A 49 -19.07 -5.80 -1.30
N GLU A 50 -18.36 -4.73 -1.66
CA GLU A 50 -18.54 -4.02 -2.94
C GLU A 50 -17.85 -4.74 -4.12
N VAL A 51 -16.93 -5.66 -3.82
CA VAL A 51 -16.21 -6.49 -4.79
C VAL A 51 -16.06 -7.91 -4.24
N ASP A 52 -16.06 -8.90 -5.12
CA ASP A 52 -16.02 -10.32 -4.77
C ASP A 52 -14.59 -10.84 -4.57
N LEU A 53 -13.64 -10.26 -5.31
CA LEU A 53 -12.22 -10.65 -5.32
C LEU A 53 -11.32 -9.43 -5.38
N GLY A 54 -10.24 -9.43 -4.60
CA GLY A 54 -9.35 -8.29 -4.48
C GLY A 54 -7.90 -8.68 -4.28
N LEU A 55 -7.00 -7.92 -4.89
CA LEU A 55 -5.59 -7.93 -4.52
C LEU A 55 -5.37 -6.94 -3.37
N ILE A 56 -5.14 -7.44 -2.16
CA ILE A 56 -5.07 -6.59 -0.95
C ILE A 56 -3.78 -6.83 -0.15
N PRO A 57 -3.30 -5.85 0.63
CA PRO A 57 -2.17 -6.04 1.54
C PRO A 57 -2.46 -7.12 2.59
N ILE A 58 -1.46 -7.96 2.90
CA ILE A 58 -1.57 -9.02 3.92
C ILE A 58 -2.01 -8.52 5.29
N ILE A 59 -1.66 -7.28 5.68
CA ILE A 59 -2.05 -6.74 7.00
C ILE A 59 -3.57 -6.60 7.11
N GLU A 60 -4.27 -6.38 6.00
CA GLU A 60 -5.71 -6.11 5.97
C GLU A 60 -6.52 -7.35 6.34
N ILE A 61 -5.91 -8.53 6.16
CA ILE A 61 -6.49 -9.85 6.43
C ILE A 61 -6.58 -10.11 7.94
N ILE A 62 -5.70 -9.52 8.75
CA ILE A 62 -5.66 -9.76 10.21
C ILE A 62 -7.00 -9.41 10.87
N ASP A 63 -7.66 -8.37 10.38
CA ASP A 63 -8.94 -7.87 10.92
C ASP A 63 -10.14 -8.33 10.07
N MET A 64 -9.96 -9.24 9.12
CA MET A 64 -11.02 -9.70 8.23
C MET A 64 -11.67 -10.99 8.79
N PRO A 65 -12.95 -10.96 9.17
CA PRO A 65 -13.59 -12.09 9.85
C PRO A 65 -13.81 -13.30 8.93
N TYR A 66 -14.01 -13.06 7.63
CA TYR A 66 -14.29 -14.11 6.64
C TYR A 66 -13.57 -13.78 5.33
N PHE A 67 -12.67 -14.65 4.89
CA PHE A 67 -11.95 -14.53 3.63
C PHE A 67 -11.40 -15.87 3.17
N GLU A 68 -11.08 -15.96 1.89
CA GLU A 68 -10.33 -17.06 1.29
C GLU A 68 -9.16 -16.50 0.47
N ILE A 69 -7.96 -17.04 0.67
CA ILE A 69 -6.82 -16.71 -0.18
C ILE A 69 -6.95 -17.54 -1.46
N ILE A 70 -7.00 -16.87 -2.61
CA ILE A 70 -7.21 -17.54 -3.90
C ILE A 70 -5.88 -17.89 -4.55
N GLY A 71 -5.57 -19.20 -4.59
CA GLY A 71 -4.37 -19.72 -5.24
C GLY A 71 -3.10 -19.54 -4.40
N GLU A 72 -1.96 -19.84 -5.02
CA GLU A 72 -0.65 -19.89 -4.34
C GLU A 72 0.25 -18.70 -4.73
N TYR A 73 -0.33 -17.66 -5.31
CA TYR A 73 0.41 -16.52 -5.87
C TYR A 73 0.26 -15.28 -4.99
N CYS A 74 1.34 -14.51 -4.89
CA CYS A 74 1.35 -13.22 -4.22
C CYS A 74 2.27 -12.26 -4.98
N ILE A 75 2.09 -10.96 -4.76
CA ILE A 75 3.09 -9.97 -5.15
C ILE A 75 3.93 -9.68 -3.93
N GLY A 76 5.24 -9.94 -4.03
CA GLY A 76 6.21 -9.69 -2.96
C GLY A 76 7.57 -9.32 -3.56
N ALA A 77 8.51 -8.93 -2.71
CA ALA A 77 9.88 -8.60 -3.12
C ALA A 77 10.85 -9.03 -2.01
N GLU A 78 12.03 -9.55 -2.34
CA GLU A 78 13.04 -10.00 -1.35
C GLU A 78 14.08 -8.92 -1.00
N SER A 79 14.03 -7.75 -1.64
CA SER A 79 15.04 -6.69 -1.51
C SER A 79 14.43 -5.29 -1.42
N LYS A 80 15.29 -4.26 -1.29
CA LYS A 80 14.86 -2.86 -1.08
C LYS A 80 13.83 -2.42 -2.12
N VAL A 81 12.63 -2.10 -1.67
CA VAL A 81 11.59 -1.49 -2.50
C VAL A 81 11.78 0.02 -2.56
N LYS A 82 11.59 0.62 -3.74
CA LYS A 82 11.69 2.08 -3.95
C LYS A 82 10.32 2.79 -3.88
N THR A 83 9.28 2.07 -3.48
CA THR A 83 7.87 2.47 -3.53
C THR A 83 7.26 2.70 -2.14
N VAL A 84 8.08 2.74 -1.08
CA VAL A 84 7.66 3.06 0.29
C VAL A 84 8.78 3.88 0.94
N MET A 85 8.57 5.18 1.04
CA MET A 85 9.63 6.13 1.39
C MET A 85 9.14 7.14 2.44
N LEU A 86 10.02 7.52 3.36
CA LEU A 86 9.85 8.70 4.20
C LEU A 86 10.67 9.85 3.61
N TYR A 87 9.97 10.94 3.29
CA TYR A 87 10.52 12.18 2.74
C TYR A 87 10.57 13.25 3.84
N SER A 88 11.70 13.96 3.98
CA SER A 88 11.83 15.05 4.95
C SER A 88 12.78 16.14 4.44
N ASN A 89 12.50 17.40 4.81
CA ASN A 89 13.38 18.55 4.54
C ASN A 89 14.32 18.90 5.70
N CYS A 90 14.29 18.12 6.78
CA CYS A 90 15.19 18.23 7.92
C CYS A 90 15.74 16.86 8.32
N PRO A 91 16.85 16.81 9.10
CA PRO A 91 17.33 15.60 9.76
C PRO A 91 16.23 14.87 10.56
N LEU A 92 16.36 13.55 10.69
CA LEU A 92 15.36 12.68 11.33
C LEU A 92 14.98 13.14 12.75
N ASN A 93 15.96 13.60 13.54
CA ASN A 93 15.81 14.09 14.91
C ASN A 93 15.19 15.50 15.00
N GLU A 94 15.02 16.18 13.87
CA GLU A 94 14.38 17.50 13.79
C GLU A 94 12.93 17.41 13.28
N ILE A 95 12.48 16.22 12.86
CA ILE A 95 11.10 16.01 12.43
C ILE A 95 10.17 16.26 13.63
N SER A 96 9.17 17.12 13.45
CA SER A 96 8.14 17.39 14.45
C SER A 96 6.82 16.68 14.14
N SER A 97 6.55 16.43 12.86
CA SER A 97 5.34 15.75 12.40
C SER A 97 5.60 14.87 11.18
N VAL A 98 4.79 13.83 11.03
CA VAL A 98 4.78 12.92 9.88
C VAL A 98 3.37 12.87 9.29
N THR A 99 3.22 13.37 8.08
CA THR A 99 2.01 13.20 7.27
C THR A 99 1.95 11.77 6.70
N LEU A 100 0.85 11.09 6.96
CA LEU A 100 0.63 9.66 6.74
C LEU A 100 -0.17 9.40 5.47
N ASP A 101 0.42 8.67 4.54
CA ASP A 101 -0.19 8.33 3.26
C ASP A 101 -1.51 7.55 3.41
N TYR A 102 -2.60 8.11 2.88
CA TYR A 102 -3.92 7.48 2.91
C TYR A 102 -3.99 6.19 2.07
N GLN A 103 -3.05 5.98 1.12
CA GLN A 103 -3.06 4.82 0.23
C GLN A 103 -2.52 3.53 0.88
N SER A 104 -1.96 3.57 2.10
CA SER A 104 -1.41 2.36 2.76
C SER A 104 -1.45 2.37 4.28
N ARG A 105 -2.35 1.57 4.86
CA ARG A 105 -2.40 1.32 6.30
C ARG A 105 -1.18 0.54 6.80
N THR A 106 -0.68 -0.41 6.00
CA THR A 106 0.52 -1.19 6.32
C THR A 106 1.74 -0.30 6.57
N SER A 107 2.03 0.61 5.65
CA SER A 107 3.18 1.51 5.76
C SER A 107 3.02 2.52 6.90
N VAL A 108 1.79 2.96 7.15
CA VAL A 108 1.46 3.84 8.29
C VAL A 108 1.75 3.15 9.62
N ILE A 109 1.41 1.88 9.77
CA ILE A 109 1.76 1.12 10.98
C ILE A 109 3.28 0.98 11.09
N LEU A 110 3.97 0.68 10.00
CA LEU A 110 5.42 0.55 9.99
C LEU A 110 6.12 1.84 10.45
N VAL A 111 5.77 2.99 9.89
CA VAL A 111 6.44 4.25 10.23
C VAL A 111 6.25 4.61 11.70
N LYS A 112 5.07 4.33 12.27
CA LYS A 112 4.80 4.49 13.71
C LYS A 112 5.68 3.58 14.57
N ILE A 113 5.86 2.31 14.15
CA ILE A 113 6.76 1.37 14.83
C ILE A 113 8.21 1.83 14.73
N LEU A 114 8.65 2.30 13.55
CA LEU A 114 10.01 2.78 13.33
C LEU A 114 10.33 4.04 14.14
N ALA A 115 9.45 5.03 14.09
CA ALA A 115 9.58 6.27 14.87
C ALA A 115 9.76 5.97 16.36
N LYS A 116 8.88 5.13 16.91
CA LYS A 116 8.87 4.81 18.34
C LYS A 116 10.03 3.91 18.79
N ASN A 117 10.31 2.84 18.05
CA ASN A 117 11.17 1.75 18.56
C ASN A 117 12.59 1.74 17.98
N PHE A 118 12.85 2.52 16.93
CA PHE A 118 14.14 2.47 16.22
C PHE A 118 14.76 3.85 16.01
N TRP A 119 13.96 4.85 15.70
CA TRP A 119 14.43 6.21 15.53
C TRP A 119 14.39 7.00 16.83
N GLU A 120 13.59 6.53 17.81
CA GLU A 120 13.43 7.15 19.12
C GLU A 120 13.04 8.63 19.02
N ILE A 121 12.20 8.97 18.02
CA ILE A 121 11.66 10.31 17.80
C ILE A 121 10.21 10.38 18.27
N ASP A 122 9.85 11.49 18.90
CA ASP A 122 8.48 11.82 19.28
C ASP A 122 7.92 12.83 18.28
N VAL A 123 6.95 12.39 17.47
CA VAL A 123 6.42 13.15 16.34
C VAL A 123 4.91 13.08 16.31
N GLU A 124 4.27 14.16 15.88
CA GLU A 124 2.84 14.16 15.62
C GLU A 124 2.53 13.42 14.31
N PHE A 125 1.54 12.51 14.34
CA PHE A 125 1.10 11.80 13.15
C PHE A 125 -0.17 12.44 12.58
N ILE A 126 -0.10 12.91 11.34
CA ILE A 126 -1.18 13.62 10.66
C ILE A 126 -1.70 12.74 9.52
N ASN A 127 -2.99 12.41 9.51
CA ASN A 127 -3.57 11.71 8.37
C ASN A 127 -3.64 12.65 7.16
N ALA A 128 -3.24 12.14 6.00
CA ALA A 128 -3.25 12.90 4.77
C ALA A 128 -4.57 12.77 4.01
N ASP A 129 -4.92 13.83 3.29
CA ASP A 129 -5.88 13.77 2.17
C ASP A 129 -5.13 13.69 0.84
N GLU A 130 -5.84 13.86 -0.27
CA GLU A 130 -5.24 13.97 -1.61
C GLU A 130 -4.26 15.17 -1.67
N ASP A 131 -3.26 15.07 -2.55
CA ASP A 131 -2.24 16.11 -2.82
C ASP A 131 -1.37 16.59 -1.63
N TYR A 132 -1.38 15.87 -0.50
CA TYR A 132 -0.57 16.23 0.68
C TYR A 132 0.96 16.26 0.48
N ILE A 133 1.47 15.70 -0.62
CA ILE A 133 2.91 15.62 -0.90
C ILE A 133 3.52 17.03 -0.93
N ASP A 134 2.76 18.02 -1.42
CA ASP A 134 3.19 19.43 -1.46
C ASP A 134 3.21 20.07 -0.06
N CYS A 135 2.57 19.46 0.93
CA CYS A 135 2.61 19.90 2.33
C CYS A 135 3.86 19.42 3.09
N ILE A 136 4.68 18.54 2.48
CA ILE A 136 5.94 18.08 3.07
C ILE A 136 6.95 19.24 3.01
N SER A 137 7.21 19.87 4.15
CA SER A 137 8.03 21.07 4.24
C SER A 137 8.59 21.26 5.65
N ASN A 138 9.69 22.00 5.77
CA ASN A 138 10.32 22.31 7.05
C ASN A 138 10.54 21.03 7.90
N ASN A 139 9.93 20.98 9.10
CA ASN A 139 9.99 19.89 10.06
C ASN A 139 8.85 18.86 9.90
N ASN A 140 8.01 19.00 8.88
CA ASN A 140 6.97 18.03 8.52
C ASN A 140 7.51 17.05 7.47
N ALA A 141 7.66 15.79 7.86
CA ALA A 141 7.98 14.70 6.96
C ALA A 141 6.71 14.07 6.35
N GLY A 142 6.86 13.38 5.23
CA GLY A 142 5.76 12.65 4.60
C GLY A 142 6.13 11.21 4.31
N LEU A 143 5.30 10.28 4.77
CA LEU A 143 5.30 8.92 4.24
C LEU A 143 4.67 8.95 2.86
N VAL A 144 5.31 8.41 1.82
CA VAL A 144 4.75 8.32 0.47
C VAL A 144 4.95 6.91 -0.08
N ILE A 145 3.90 6.36 -0.70
CA ILE A 145 3.89 5.00 -1.22
C ILE A 145 3.41 4.89 -2.68
N GLY A 146 3.76 3.77 -3.31
CA GLY A 146 3.46 3.47 -4.70
C GLY A 146 4.39 4.20 -5.67
N ASP A 147 3.93 4.42 -6.89
CA ASP A 147 4.74 5.03 -7.96
C ASP A 147 4.96 6.52 -7.77
N ARG A 148 4.18 7.15 -6.87
CA ARG A 148 4.32 8.56 -6.47
C ARG A 148 5.71 8.87 -5.91
N THR A 149 6.43 7.88 -5.40
CA THR A 149 7.80 8.06 -4.90
C THR A 149 8.81 8.33 -6.02
N PHE A 150 8.54 7.91 -7.26
CA PHE A 150 9.54 7.94 -8.33
C PHE A 150 9.90 9.35 -8.79
N ASN A 151 8.97 10.30 -8.66
CA ASN A 151 9.17 11.70 -9.04
C ASN A 151 9.79 12.57 -7.92
N LEU A 152 9.99 12.02 -6.72
CA LEU A 152 10.38 12.80 -5.53
C LEU A 152 11.84 12.61 -5.09
N LYS A 153 12.61 11.79 -5.82
CA LYS A 153 13.94 11.32 -5.39
C LYS A 153 14.97 12.42 -5.13
N ASP A 154 14.85 13.56 -5.79
CA ASP A 154 15.83 14.65 -5.71
C ASP A 154 15.23 15.92 -5.06
N SER A 155 14.01 15.82 -4.52
CA SER A 155 13.24 16.97 -4.02
C SER A 155 13.39 17.23 -2.53
N PHE A 156 13.95 16.29 -1.76
CA PHE A 156 13.99 16.35 -0.29
C PHE A 156 15.36 16.02 0.28
N TYR A 157 15.64 16.57 1.47
CA TYR A 157 16.90 16.39 2.20
C TYR A 157 17.12 14.93 2.64
N ILE A 158 16.09 14.27 3.15
CA ILE A 158 16.07 12.83 3.46
C ILE A 158 15.08 12.13 2.54
N ASN A 159 15.57 11.04 1.92
CA ASN A 159 14.80 10.06 1.16
C ASN A 159 15.16 8.66 1.66
N MET A 160 14.44 8.14 2.64
CA MET A 160 14.77 6.85 3.25
C MET A 160 13.67 5.81 3.05
N THR A 161 14.04 4.61 2.61
CA THR A 161 13.13 3.46 2.63
C THR A 161 12.87 3.05 4.07
N LEU A 162 11.63 2.71 4.42
CA LEU A 162 11.28 2.23 5.75
C LEU A 162 11.98 0.88 6.05
N GLN A 163 13.13 0.93 6.71
CA GLN A 163 13.93 -0.23 7.09
C GLN A 163 14.58 0.01 8.46
N LYS A 164 14.73 -1.06 9.24
CA LYS A 164 15.55 -1.05 10.44
C LYS A 164 17.03 -1.23 10.07
N SER A 165 17.91 -0.48 10.72
CA SER A 165 19.36 -0.70 10.63
C SER A 165 19.74 -2.05 11.26
N GLY A 166 20.37 -2.94 10.48
CA GLY A 166 20.95 -4.20 10.97
C GLY A 166 19.99 -5.38 11.20
N LEU A 167 18.67 -5.20 11.03
CA LEU A 167 17.70 -6.30 10.93
C LEU A 167 16.70 -5.95 9.83
N SER A 168 16.61 -6.77 8.79
CA SER A 168 15.66 -6.62 7.69
C SER A 168 14.23 -6.93 8.13
N ILE A 169 13.64 -6.10 8.99
CA ILE A 169 12.19 -5.98 9.08
C ILE A 169 11.80 -5.00 7.97
N GLN A 170 11.70 -5.53 6.75
CA GLN A 170 11.09 -4.85 5.61
C GLN A 170 9.62 -5.24 5.63
N ILE A 171 8.69 -4.30 5.85
CA ILE A 171 7.28 -4.64 5.65
C ILE A 171 7.02 -4.64 4.15
N PHE A 172 6.92 -5.85 3.64
CA PHE A 172 6.56 -6.14 2.27
C PHE A 172 5.18 -5.54 1.97
N HIS A 173 5.03 -4.97 0.78
CA HIS A 173 3.74 -4.98 0.11
C HIS A 173 3.51 -6.41 -0.38
N LEU A 174 3.31 -7.35 0.56
CA LEU A 174 2.83 -8.67 0.22
C LEU A 174 1.35 -8.50 -0.11
N PHE A 175 1.04 -8.52 -1.39
CA PHE A 175 -0.34 -8.50 -1.84
C PHE A 175 -0.80 -9.92 -2.10
N LEU A 176 -1.87 -10.31 -1.43
CA LEU A 176 -2.52 -11.60 -1.66
C LEU A 176 -3.80 -11.39 -2.47
N PRO A 177 -4.08 -12.25 -3.45
CA PRO A 177 -5.42 -12.41 -4.00
C PRO A 177 -6.33 -12.99 -2.91
N VAL A 178 -7.33 -12.22 -2.50
CA VAL A 178 -8.29 -12.56 -1.46
C VAL A 178 -9.70 -12.45 -2.03
N GLY A 179 -10.48 -13.52 -1.89
CA GLY A 179 -11.91 -13.53 -2.16
C GLY A 179 -12.71 -13.55 -0.86
N LEU A 180 -13.96 -13.13 -0.94
CA LEU A 180 -14.93 -13.36 0.14
C LEU A 180 -15.51 -14.76 0.01
N LEU A 181 -15.71 -15.44 1.15
CA LEU A 181 -16.56 -16.63 1.23
C LEU A 181 -18.00 -16.17 1.06
N ILE A 182 -18.44 -16.04 -0.18
CA ILE A 182 -19.86 -15.81 -0.47
C ILE A 182 -20.58 -17.10 -0.09
N SER A 183 -21.34 -17.07 1.01
CA SER A 183 -22.33 -18.11 1.29
C SER A 183 -23.39 -18.05 0.18
N HIS A 184 -23.19 -18.83 -0.88
CA HIS A 184 -24.22 -19.14 -1.87
C HIS A 184 -25.43 -19.82 -1.20
#